data_AF-A0A4Y8PX40-F1
#
_entry.id   AF-A0A4Y8PX40-F1
#
_cell.length_a   1.000
_cell.length_b   1.000
_cell.length_c   1.000
_cell.angle_alpha   90.00
_cell.angle_beta   90.00
_cell.angle_gamma   90.00
#
_symmetry.space_group_name_H-M   'P 1'
#
loop_
_entity.id
_entity.type
_entity.pdbx_description
1 polymer ?
#
loop_
_entity_poly.entity_id
_entity_poly.type
_entity_poly.pdbx_seq_one_letter_code
_entity_poly.pdbx_strand_id
1 'polypeptide(L)'
;MFNLRKQVSWISLAALVAITGCGSDQAAPGGTVTPNAAGAGGRGTVNSLVSEGGGMQMLATNDAVVPIQSIHSVSYVSAQKLAEVLKFRTRWEQAEGRLQIGDNDASYELLANSAKAVKDGNELQVSEPFLLQQDKVYIPVSALGDLFQEEMTFDIRGSELRIHPAAVIPTADNEDSPDAGASNAGLEFGEDPTDPFKAGDTSNAAAWSGEEAQLALAAWAAQAGDDAVPVLKNIDINAMIQKGKQYLGVKYLFGAAPYPQSGRFDCSTFTQYVYGKYGVKLPRLARQQATTGTLVSRKNLRRGDLMFFYVPGRFKTNRTVGHVGIYIGNMQMLHASPEPKNGVQISSINKAYWKETFLRAKRVAY
;
A
#
# COMPACT_ATOMS: atom_id res chain seq x y z
N MET A 1 -19.49 49.54 19.38
CA MET A 1 -20.47 49.69 18.29
C MET A 1 -20.08 48.65 17.25
N PHE A 2 -20.80 47.58 16.90
CA PHE A 2 -22.22 47.25 16.93
C PHE A 2 -22.40 45.79 17.37
N ASN A 3 -23.48 45.55 18.09
CA ASN A 3 -23.94 44.29 18.66
C ASN A 3 -24.83 43.58 17.62
N LEU A 4 -24.79 42.25 17.48
CA LEU A 4 -25.99 41.50 17.09
C LEU A 4 -25.92 40.05 17.61
N ARG A 5 -26.70 39.82 18.67
CA ARG A 5 -27.07 38.50 19.20
C ARG A 5 -28.03 37.80 18.24
N LYS A 6 -27.88 36.50 18.04
CA LYS A 6 -29.00 35.60 17.75
C LYS A 6 -28.94 34.41 18.69
N GLN A 7 -29.88 34.39 19.64
CA GLN A 7 -30.27 33.19 20.37
C GLN A 7 -31.29 32.42 19.54
N VAL A 8 -31.19 31.10 19.54
CA VAL A 8 -32.33 30.22 19.28
C VAL A 8 -32.27 29.07 20.29
N SER A 9 -33.29 29.07 21.14
CA SER A 9 -33.64 28.06 22.13
C SER A 9 -34.26 26.84 21.42
N TRP A 10 -33.85 25.62 21.77
CA TRP A 10 -34.66 24.43 21.53
C TRP A 10 -34.76 23.56 22.79
N ILE A 11 -35.99 23.12 22.97
CA ILE A 11 -36.66 22.65 24.17
C ILE A 11 -36.34 21.18 24.43
N SER A 12 -36.11 20.83 25.70
CA SER A 12 -36.08 19.46 26.21
C SER A 12 -37.46 18.80 26.10
N LEU A 13 -37.52 17.55 25.64
CA LEU A 13 -38.65 16.67 25.93
C LEU A 13 -38.14 15.26 26.24
N ALA A 14 -38.29 14.87 27.50
CA ALA A 14 -38.18 13.51 27.98
C ALA A 14 -39.51 12.78 27.75
N ALA A 15 -39.46 11.52 27.34
CA ALA A 15 -40.59 10.60 27.44
C ALA A 15 -40.07 9.25 27.93
N LEU A 16 -40.49 8.93 29.15
CA LEU A 16 -40.31 7.69 29.89
C LEU A 16 -41.56 6.84 29.64
N VAL A 17 -41.42 5.61 29.14
CA VAL A 17 -42.47 4.58 29.31
C VAL A 17 -41.79 3.24 29.60
N ALA A 18 -42.00 2.76 30.81
CA ALA A 18 -41.72 1.40 31.25
C ALA A 18 -43.02 0.60 31.18
N ILE A 19 -42.99 -0.62 30.64
CA ILE A 19 -43.94 -1.68 31.00
C ILE A 19 -43.17 -3.00 31.13
N THR A 20 -43.39 -3.60 32.30
CA THR A 20 -43.00 -4.90 32.85
C THR A 20 -43.50 -6.12 32.06
N GLY A 21 -42.78 -7.24 32.17
CA GLY A 21 -43.29 -8.59 31.89
C GLY A 21 -42.26 -9.68 32.25
N CYS A 22 -42.65 -10.61 33.12
CA CYS A 22 -41.82 -11.52 33.93
C CYS A 22 -42.13 -13.00 33.61
N GLY A 23 -41.19 -13.91 33.92
CA GLY A 23 -41.40 -15.38 34.07
C GLY A 23 -40.30 -16.22 33.40
N SER A 24 -39.32 -16.80 34.11
CA SER A 24 -39.31 -18.09 34.87
C SER A 24 -39.52 -19.31 33.94
N ASP A 25 -38.79 -20.43 33.96
CA ASP A 25 -38.08 -21.11 35.06
C ASP A 25 -37.38 -22.41 34.55
N GLN A 26 -36.39 -22.92 35.32
CA GLN A 26 -35.99 -24.35 35.53
C GLN A 26 -35.24 -25.12 34.39
N ALA A 27 -33.96 -25.51 34.52
CA ALA A 27 -33.32 -26.58 35.34
C ALA A 27 -33.14 -27.94 34.59
N ALA A 28 -31.89 -28.44 34.61
CA ALA A 28 -31.41 -29.75 34.11
C ALA A 28 -31.65 -30.88 35.16
N PRO A 29 -30.98 -32.06 35.20
CA PRO A 29 -30.12 -32.81 34.25
C PRO A 29 -30.37 -34.36 34.24
N GLY A 30 -29.55 -35.14 33.50
CA GLY A 30 -28.95 -36.35 34.08
C GLY A 30 -29.00 -37.70 33.32
N GLY A 31 -27.82 -38.34 33.21
CA GLY A 31 -27.63 -39.80 33.26
C GLY A 31 -27.44 -40.55 31.92
N THR A 32 -26.66 -41.64 31.76
CA THR A 32 -25.41 -42.16 32.33
C THR A 32 -25.16 -43.54 31.66
N VAL A 33 -23.89 -43.82 31.30
CA VAL A 33 -23.20 -45.12 31.41
C VAL A 33 -23.34 -46.22 30.31
N THR A 34 -22.14 -46.66 29.91
CA THR A 34 -21.56 -47.79 29.11
C THR A 34 -21.97 -49.22 29.59
N PRO A 35 -21.40 -50.41 29.18
CA PRO A 35 -20.10 -50.72 28.51
C PRO A 35 -19.97 -52.02 27.63
N ASN A 36 -18.70 -52.39 27.33
CA ASN A 36 -18.12 -53.73 27.04
C ASN A 36 -18.17 -54.29 25.60
N ALA A 37 -17.19 -55.05 25.07
CA ALA A 37 -15.96 -55.67 25.60
C ALA A 37 -14.99 -56.16 24.48
N ALA A 38 -13.71 -56.26 24.88
CA ALA A 38 -12.63 -57.24 24.60
C ALA A 38 -12.47 -58.00 23.25
N GLY A 39 -11.20 -58.13 22.82
CA GLY A 39 -10.73 -59.23 21.96
C GLY A 39 -9.31 -59.01 21.41
N ALA A 40 -8.35 -59.85 21.82
CA ALA A 40 -6.93 -59.76 21.50
C ALA A 40 -6.49 -60.74 20.38
N GLY A 41 -5.43 -60.38 19.64
CA GLY A 41 -4.46 -61.32 19.05
C GLY A 41 -4.37 -61.36 17.52
N GLY A 42 -3.14 -61.24 16.98
CA GLY A 42 -2.79 -61.78 15.65
C GLY A 42 -1.96 -60.86 14.74
N ARG A 43 -0.66 -61.18 14.59
CA ARG A 43 0.27 -60.59 13.59
C ARG A 43 -0.22 -60.86 12.16
N GLY A 44 -0.19 -59.84 11.31
CA GLY A 44 -0.32 -59.96 9.86
C GLY A 44 0.02 -58.64 9.17
N THR A 45 1.19 -58.59 8.53
CA THR A 45 1.60 -57.52 7.63
C THR A 45 0.75 -57.53 6.37
N VAL A 46 -0.19 -56.58 6.25
CA VAL A 46 -0.65 -55.95 4.99
C VAL A 46 -1.54 -54.77 5.39
N ASN A 47 -1.04 -53.53 5.35
CA ASN A 47 -1.91 -52.36 5.40
C ASN A 47 -2.21 -51.89 3.98
N SER A 48 -3.16 -52.59 3.37
CA SER A 48 -4.19 -51.97 2.56
C SER A 48 -5.21 -51.39 3.54
N LEU A 49 -5.30 -50.06 3.61
CA LEU A 49 -6.46 -49.40 4.21
C LEU A 49 -6.98 -48.36 3.23
N VAL A 50 -8.13 -48.71 2.65
CA VAL A 50 -9.17 -47.74 2.34
C VAL A 50 -9.44 -46.94 3.62
N SER A 51 -9.25 -45.63 3.57
CA SER A 51 -9.81 -44.71 4.54
C SER A 51 -10.76 -43.80 3.79
N GLU A 52 -12.06 -44.09 3.91
CA GLU A 52 -13.02 -43.01 4.02
C GLU A 52 -12.55 -42.09 5.13
N GLY A 53 -12.54 -40.81 4.83
CA GLY A 53 -11.95 -39.79 5.66
C GLY A 53 -11.92 -38.51 4.87
N GLY A 54 -13.06 -37.79 4.90
CA GLY A 54 -13.12 -36.38 4.52
C GLY A 54 -12.13 -35.60 5.37
N GLY A 55 -10.89 -35.53 4.90
CA GLY A 55 -9.88 -34.64 5.40
C GLY A 55 -10.20 -33.26 4.87
N MET A 56 -10.88 -32.47 5.70
CA MET A 56 -11.08 -31.03 5.52
C MET A 56 -9.82 -30.41 4.92
N GLN A 57 -9.92 -30.04 3.64
CA GLN A 57 -9.01 -29.08 3.05
C GLN A 57 -9.23 -27.79 3.86
N MET A 58 -8.19 -27.36 4.57
CA MET A 58 -8.17 -26.10 5.30
C MET A 58 -8.41 -24.97 4.28
N LEU A 59 -9.67 -24.58 4.08
CA LEU A 59 -10.03 -23.29 3.54
C LEU A 59 -9.55 -22.29 4.60
N ALA A 60 -8.40 -21.67 4.37
CA ALA A 60 -7.91 -20.58 5.20
C ALA A 60 -8.92 -19.43 5.09
N THR A 61 -9.87 -19.37 6.03
CA THR A 61 -10.94 -18.39 6.09
C THR A 61 -10.38 -17.02 6.47
N ASN A 62 -9.74 -16.34 5.52
CA ASN A 62 -9.46 -14.90 5.57
C ASN A 62 -10.47 -14.11 4.72
N ASP A 63 -11.60 -14.75 4.41
CA ASP A 63 -12.69 -14.12 3.67
C ASP A 63 -13.27 -12.97 4.46
N ALA A 64 -13.56 -11.89 3.76
CA ALA A 64 -14.21 -10.72 4.34
C ALA A 64 -15.53 -10.46 3.64
N VAL A 65 -16.50 -9.92 4.38
CA VAL A 65 -17.85 -9.68 3.86
C VAL A 65 -18.14 -8.18 3.87
N VAL A 66 -18.62 -7.67 2.75
CA VAL A 66 -19.13 -6.31 2.61
C VAL A 66 -20.61 -6.37 2.22
N PRO A 67 -21.52 -5.71 2.95
CA PRO A 67 -22.93 -5.71 2.59
C PRO A 67 -23.17 -4.95 1.29
N ILE A 68 -24.01 -5.52 0.44
CA ILE A 68 -24.52 -4.90 -0.79
C ILE A 68 -25.83 -4.18 -0.46
N GLN A 69 -25.98 -2.96 -0.96
CA GLN A 69 -27.20 -2.16 -0.85
C GLN A 69 -27.75 -1.89 -2.25
N SER A 70 -29.02 -2.18 -2.47
CA SER A 70 -29.71 -1.81 -3.71
C SER A 70 -30.22 -0.38 -3.63
N ILE A 71 -29.74 0.48 -4.51
CA ILE A 71 -30.14 1.89 -4.61
C ILE A 71 -30.59 2.13 -6.05
N HIS A 72 -31.87 2.51 -6.23
CA HIS A 72 -32.48 2.70 -7.56
C HIS A 72 -32.25 1.50 -8.52
N SER A 73 -32.44 0.28 -8.01
CA SER A 73 -32.25 -0.98 -8.75
C SER A 73 -30.81 -1.31 -9.16
N VAL A 74 -29.82 -0.55 -8.73
CA VAL A 74 -28.39 -0.87 -8.90
C VAL A 74 -27.80 -1.32 -7.56
N SER A 75 -26.98 -2.36 -7.59
CA SER A 75 -26.31 -2.90 -6.41
C SER A 75 -25.01 -2.16 -6.12
N TYR A 76 -24.86 -1.68 -4.89
CA TYR A 76 -23.70 -0.91 -4.44
C TYR A 76 -23.05 -1.50 -3.19
N VAL A 77 -21.76 -1.22 -3.02
CA VAL A 77 -21.03 -1.42 -1.77
C VAL A 77 -20.44 -0.11 -1.28
N SER A 78 -20.30 0.05 0.04
CA SER A 78 -19.62 1.22 0.60
C SER A 78 -18.13 1.17 0.30
N ALA A 79 -17.62 2.21 -0.36
CA ALA A 79 -16.20 2.36 -0.69
C ALA A 79 -15.32 2.38 0.57
N GLN A 80 -15.75 3.10 1.61
CA GLN A 80 -15.05 3.16 2.89
C GLN A 80 -15.01 1.80 3.58
N LYS A 81 -16.12 1.04 3.58
CA LYS A 81 -16.13 -0.30 4.19
C LYS A 81 -15.26 -1.29 3.41
N LEU A 82 -15.33 -1.23 2.08
CA LEU A 82 -14.45 -2.01 1.21
C LEU A 82 -12.98 -1.70 1.49
N ALA A 83 -12.61 -0.41 1.55
CA ALA A 83 -11.24 0.00 1.88
C ALA A 83 -10.80 -0.46 3.28
N GLU A 84 -11.68 -0.38 4.29
CA GLU A 84 -11.41 -0.88 5.64
C GLU A 84 -11.11 -2.39 5.66
N VAL A 85 -11.86 -3.16 4.87
CA VAL A 85 -11.66 -4.61 4.70
C VAL A 85 -10.34 -4.88 3.98
N LEU A 86 -10.06 -4.16 2.91
CA LEU A 86 -8.79 -4.25 2.16
C LEU A 86 -7.59 -3.68 2.92
N LYS A 87 -7.85 -3.06 4.09
CA LYS A 87 -6.90 -2.34 4.95
C LYS A 87 -6.29 -1.12 4.27
N PHE A 88 -6.91 -0.57 3.24
CA PHE A 88 -6.50 0.68 2.63
C PHE A 88 -6.83 1.90 3.48
N ARG A 89 -6.06 2.97 3.25
CA ARG A 89 -6.40 4.31 3.71
C ARG A 89 -7.44 4.90 2.79
N THR A 90 -8.25 5.79 3.35
CA THR A 90 -9.16 6.63 2.57
C THR A 90 -9.01 8.09 2.96
N ARG A 91 -9.28 8.99 2.00
CA ARG A 91 -9.43 10.42 2.26
C ARG A 91 -10.52 11.00 1.36
N TRP A 92 -11.46 11.69 1.97
CA TRP A 92 -12.45 12.47 1.25
C TRP A 92 -11.90 13.87 0.97
N GLU A 93 -11.88 14.27 -0.30
CA GLU A 93 -11.53 15.62 -0.75
C GLU A 93 -12.82 16.36 -1.12
N GLN A 94 -13.36 17.11 -0.16
CA GLN A 94 -14.68 17.74 -0.30
C GLN A 94 -14.75 18.75 -1.43
N ALA A 95 -13.69 19.52 -1.66
CA ALA A 95 -13.66 20.55 -2.69
C ALA A 95 -13.75 19.96 -4.12
N GLU A 96 -13.27 18.74 -4.31
CA GLU A 96 -13.27 18.05 -5.60
C GLU A 96 -14.33 16.93 -5.67
N GLY A 97 -15.09 16.70 -4.60
CA GLY A 97 -16.08 15.63 -4.54
C GLY A 97 -15.48 14.24 -4.74
N ARG A 98 -14.23 14.03 -4.29
CA ARG A 98 -13.42 12.87 -4.66
C ARG A 98 -13.00 12.05 -3.44
N LEU A 99 -13.22 10.74 -3.50
CA LEU A 99 -12.71 9.81 -2.50
C LEU A 99 -11.42 9.17 -3.00
N GLN A 100 -10.34 9.34 -2.26
CA GLN A 100 -9.05 8.69 -2.51
C GLN A 100 -8.93 7.40 -1.69
N ILE A 101 -8.36 6.34 -2.28
CA ILE A 101 -8.16 5.02 -1.66
C ILE A 101 -6.79 4.46 -2.05
N GLY A 102 -6.09 3.79 -1.12
CA GLY A 102 -4.78 3.18 -1.40
C GLY A 102 -3.93 2.89 -0.15
N ASP A 103 -2.63 2.70 -0.35
CA ASP A 103 -1.67 2.32 0.70
C ASP A 103 -1.14 3.52 1.49
N ASN A 104 0.11 3.92 1.29
CA ASN A 104 0.64 5.20 1.78
C ASN A 104 0.59 6.29 0.70
N ASP A 105 0.03 6.00 -0.47
CA ASP A 105 -0.40 6.96 -1.49
C ASP A 105 -1.73 6.53 -2.15
N ALA A 106 -2.40 7.48 -2.80
CA ALA A 106 -3.74 7.28 -3.36
C ALA A 106 -3.65 6.63 -4.75
N SER A 107 -4.00 5.35 -4.84
CA SER A 107 -3.96 4.59 -6.10
C SER A 107 -5.30 4.63 -6.85
N TYR A 108 -6.39 4.84 -6.11
CA TYR A 108 -7.73 4.99 -6.65
C TYR A 108 -8.30 6.33 -6.26
N GLU A 109 -8.97 6.98 -7.20
CA GLU A 109 -9.78 8.15 -6.91
C GLU A 109 -11.17 7.99 -7.53
N LEU A 110 -12.20 8.12 -6.72
CA LEU A 110 -13.59 7.95 -7.13
C LEU A 110 -14.28 9.32 -7.09
N LEU A 111 -14.74 9.80 -8.24
CA LEU A 111 -15.48 11.05 -8.31
C LEU A 111 -16.94 10.79 -7.98
N ALA A 112 -17.41 11.32 -6.85
CA ALA A 112 -18.75 11.05 -6.37
C ALA A 112 -19.82 11.70 -7.27
N ASN A 113 -20.97 11.03 -7.39
CA ASN A 113 -22.06 11.39 -8.29
C ASN A 113 -21.63 11.48 -9.76
N SER A 114 -20.61 10.70 -10.14
CA SER A 114 -20.06 10.58 -11.48
C SER A 114 -19.69 9.14 -11.77
N ALA A 115 -19.60 8.78 -13.04
CA ALA A 115 -19.08 7.48 -13.48
C ALA A 115 -17.58 7.53 -13.80
N LYS A 116 -16.87 8.54 -13.27
CA LYS A 116 -15.43 8.74 -13.47
C LYS A 116 -14.64 8.27 -12.27
N ALA A 117 -13.62 7.45 -12.53
CA ALA A 117 -12.61 7.06 -11.57
C ALA A 117 -11.21 7.31 -12.15
N VAL A 118 -10.23 7.32 -11.26
CA VAL A 118 -8.82 7.20 -11.61
C VAL A 118 -8.30 5.93 -10.96
N LYS A 119 -7.66 5.06 -11.73
CA LYS A 119 -6.94 3.89 -11.25
C LYS A 119 -5.50 3.99 -11.73
N ASP A 120 -4.58 4.00 -10.78
CA ASP A 120 -3.15 4.10 -11.05
C ASP A 120 -2.78 5.27 -11.95
N GLY A 121 -3.40 6.43 -11.70
CA GLY A 121 -3.20 7.65 -12.49
C GLY A 121 -3.88 7.66 -13.86
N ASN A 122 -4.53 6.58 -14.28
CA ASN A 122 -5.29 6.52 -15.53
C ASN A 122 -6.78 6.77 -15.27
N GLU A 123 -7.40 7.63 -16.07
CA GLU A 123 -8.84 7.82 -16.03
C GLU A 123 -9.57 6.56 -16.51
N LEU A 124 -10.63 6.20 -15.80
CA LEU A 124 -11.51 5.09 -16.09
C LEU A 124 -12.96 5.58 -16.05
N GLN A 125 -13.73 5.19 -17.06
CA GLN A 125 -15.17 5.39 -17.10
C GLN A 125 -15.85 4.08 -16.73
N VAL A 126 -16.64 4.09 -15.65
CA VAL A 126 -17.43 2.91 -15.22
C VAL A 126 -18.86 2.98 -15.80
N SER A 127 -19.55 1.85 -15.80
CA SER A 127 -20.90 1.74 -16.39
C SER A 127 -21.98 2.48 -15.59
N GLU A 128 -21.83 2.53 -14.27
CA GLU A 128 -22.77 3.16 -13.35
C GLU A 128 -22.05 4.20 -12.48
N PRO A 129 -22.71 5.31 -12.10
CA PRO A 129 -22.07 6.35 -11.32
C PRO A 129 -21.80 5.91 -9.87
N PHE A 130 -20.69 6.39 -9.30
CA PHE A 130 -20.49 6.39 -7.85
C PHE A 130 -21.52 7.30 -7.19
N LEU A 131 -22.05 6.93 -6.03
CA LEU A 131 -23.03 7.74 -5.30
C LEU A 131 -22.44 8.30 -4.01
N LEU A 132 -22.81 9.54 -3.66
CA LEU A 132 -22.58 10.11 -2.34
C LEU A 132 -23.90 10.11 -1.55
N GLN A 133 -23.96 9.35 -0.45
CA GLN A 133 -25.09 9.37 0.47
C GLN A 133 -24.58 9.40 1.91
N GLN A 134 -25.09 10.33 2.73
CA GLN A 134 -24.73 10.45 4.15
C GLN A 134 -23.20 10.45 4.37
N ASP A 135 -22.48 11.23 3.55
CA ASP A 135 -21.01 11.34 3.53
C ASP A 135 -20.24 10.03 3.25
N LYS A 136 -20.92 9.02 2.70
CA LYS A 136 -20.31 7.77 2.24
C LYS A 136 -20.38 7.66 0.73
N VAL A 137 -19.30 7.17 0.15
CA VAL A 137 -19.23 6.91 -1.29
C VAL A 137 -19.57 5.45 -1.51
N TYR A 138 -20.40 5.21 -2.52
CA TYR A 138 -20.87 3.90 -2.90
C TYR A 138 -20.35 3.54 -4.29
N ILE A 139 -19.78 2.34 -4.40
CA ILE A 139 -19.24 1.78 -5.64
C ILE A 139 -20.28 0.80 -6.20
N PRO A 140 -20.70 0.96 -7.46
CA PRO A 140 -21.55 -0.03 -8.09
C PRO A 140 -20.79 -1.34 -8.21
N VAL A 141 -21.44 -2.45 -7.87
CA VAL A 141 -20.82 -3.78 -7.84
C VAL A 141 -20.24 -4.16 -9.22
N SER A 142 -20.84 -3.68 -10.30
CA SER A 142 -20.35 -3.85 -11.67
C SER A 142 -18.96 -3.26 -11.92
N ALA A 143 -18.56 -2.22 -11.17
CA ALA A 143 -17.25 -1.57 -11.31
C ALA A 143 -16.13 -2.22 -10.49
N LEU A 144 -16.45 -3.18 -9.61
CA LEU A 144 -15.46 -3.75 -8.69
C LEU A 144 -14.37 -4.55 -9.42
N GLY A 145 -14.71 -5.23 -10.53
CA GLY A 145 -13.74 -5.92 -11.36
C GLY A 145 -12.71 -4.94 -11.93
N ASP A 146 -13.17 -3.93 -12.67
CA ASP A 146 -12.28 -2.98 -13.34
C ASP A 146 -11.35 -2.25 -12.35
N LEU A 147 -11.90 -1.87 -11.18
CA LEU A 147 -11.17 -1.14 -10.16
C LEU A 147 -10.25 -2.04 -9.33
N PHE A 148 -10.77 -3.14 -8.79
CA PHE A 148 -10.13 -3.86 -7.69
C PHE A 148 -9.79 -5.34 -7.98
N GLN A 149 -9.95 -5.84 -9.21
CA GLN A 149 -9.60 -7.24 -9.55
C GLN A 149 -8.15 -7.62 -9.26
N GLU A 150 -7.24 -6.64 -9.28
CA GLU A 150 -5.85 -6.88 -8.93
C GLU A 150 -5.69 -7.03 -7.42
N GLU A 151 -6.55 -6.40 -6.61
CA GLU A 151 -6.45 -6.35 -5.15
C GLU A 151 -7.16 -7.50 -4.45
N MET A 152 -8.20 -8.04 -5.08
CA MET A 152 -9.06 -9.05 -4.49
C MET A 152 -9.76 -9.88 -5.57
N THR A 153 -10.15 -11.10 -5.20
CA THR A 153 -11.22 -11.81 -5.90
C THR A 153 -12.49 -11.74 -5.05
N PHE A 154 -13.66 -11.92 -5.66
CA PHE A 154 -14.92 -11.87 -4.93
C PHE A 154 -16.01 -12.72 -5.57
N ASP A 155 -16.94 -13.19 -4.74
CA ASP A 155 -18.24 -13.72 -5.16
C ASP A 155 -19.38 -12.97 -4.49
N ILE A 156 -20.58 -13.08 -5.08
CA ILE A 156 -21.79 -12.44 -4.56
C ILE A 156 -22.75 -13.53 -4.09
N ARG A 157 -23.21 -13.42 -2.85
CA ARG A 157 -24.21 -14.33 -2.28
C ARG A 157 -25.35 -13.52 -1.66
N GLY A 158 -26.49 -13.49 -2.35
CA GLY A 158 -27.61 -12.65 -1.93
C GLY A 158 -27.21 -11.17 -1.89
N SER A 159 -27.30 -10.55 -0.71
CA SER A 159 -26.90 -9.16 -0.47
C SER A 159 -25.48 -9.02 0.12
N GLU A 160 -24.61 -10.02 -0.07
CA GLU A 160 -23.24 -10.02 0.43
C GLU A 160 -22.24 -10.07 -0.71
N LEU A 161 -21.27 -9.15 -0.67
CA LEU A 161 -20.02 -9.26 -1.43
C LEU A 161 -19.02 -10.00 -0.52
N ARG A 162 -18.62 -11.20 -0.92
CA ARG A 162 -17.60 -11.99 -0.24
C ARG A 162 -16.29 -11.80 -0.95
N ILE A 163 -15.31 -11.34 -0.21
CA ILE A 163 -14.01 -10.94 -0.72
C ILE A 163 -13.02 -12.00 -0.26
N HIS A 164 -12.28 -12.54 -1.22
CA HIS A 164 -11.21 -13.48 -0.98
C HIS A 164 -9.88 -12.80 -1.30
N PRO A 165 -8.82 -13.08 -0.51
CA PRO A 165 -7.48 -12.66 -0.87
C PRO A 165 -7.16 -13.13 -2.30
N ALA A 166 -6.64 -12.23 -3.13
CA ALA A 166 -6.21 -12.61 -4.47
C ALA A 166 -5.25 -13.81 -4.37
N ALA A 167 -5.45 -14.84 -5.20
CA ALA A 167 -4.66 -16.06 -5.14
C ALA A 167 -3.16 -15.72 -5.20
N VAL A 168 -2.40 -16.14 -4.18
CA VAL A 168 -0.95 -16.00 -4.16
C VAL A 168 -0.40 -16.86 -5.28
N ILE A 169 0.02 -16.27 -6.40
CA ILE A 169 0.84 -16.99 -7.39
C ILE A 169 2.20 -17.23 -6.71
N PRO A 170 2.58 -18.48 -6.39
CA PRO A 170 3.72 -18.74 -5.52
C PRO A 170 5.06 -18.27 -6.09
N THR A 171 5.15 -18.06 -7.41
CA THR A 171 6.43 -18.03 -8.15
C THR A 171 6.97 -16.65 -8.50
N ALA A 172 6.27 -15.54 -8.21
CA ALA A 172 6.82 -14.19 -8.47
C ALA A 172 7.64 -13.70 -7.25
N ASP A 173 8.65 -14.46 -6.87
CA ASP A 173 9.59 -14.09 -5.82
C ASP A 173 10.57 -13.07 -6.36
N ASN A 174 10.55 -11.81 -5.92
CA ASN A 174 11.72 -10.93 -6.07
C ASN A 174 12.37 -10.94 -7.48
N GLU A 175 11.65 -11.25 -8.57
CA GLU A 175 12.31 -11.63 -9.84
C GLU A 175 12.92 -10.41 -10.54
N ASP A 176 12.39 -9.24 -10.22
CA ASP A 176 12.99 -7.94 -10.54
C ASP A 176 13.86 -7.42 -9.39
N SER A 177 14.39 -8.28 -8.53
CA SER A 177 15.47 -7.94 -7.62
C SER A 177 16.64 -8.84 -8.00
N PRO A 178 17.86 -8.30 -8.18
CA PRO A 178 19.02 -9.14 -8.43
C PRO A 178 19.37 -10.05 -7.24
N ASP A 179 18.60 -9.96 -6.13
CA ASP A 179 18.78 -10.68 -4.87
C ASP A 179 17.65 -11.73 -4.61
N ALA A 180 17.07 -12.34 -5.65
CA ALA A 180 16.06 -13.38 -5.50
C ALA A 180 16.56 -14.56 -4.64
N GLY A 181 15.79 -14.96 -3.61
CA GLY A 181 16.07 -16.13 -2.76
C GLY A 181 16.77 -15.88 -1.41
N ALA A 182 16.97 -14.64 -0.96
CA ALA A 182 17.53 -14.39 0.36
C ALA A 182 16.54 -14.77 1.49
N SER A 183 16.85 -15.82 2.26
CA SER A 183 16.23 -16.09 3.56
C SER A 183 16.51 -14.93 4.53
N ASN A 184 15.74 -14.81 5.62
CA ASN A 184 15.81 -13.68 6.58
C ASN A 184 17.22 -13.37 7.14
N ALA A 185 18.19 -14.29 7.01
CA ALA A 185 19.60 -14.08 7.39
C ALA A 185 20.45 -13.34 6.33
N GLY A 186 19.90 -13.05 5.13
CA GLY A 186 20.59 -12.39 4.00
C GLY A 186 20.04 -11.01 3.64
N LEU A 187 19.25 -10.36 4.52
CA LEU A 187 18.55 -9.09 4.26
C LEU A 187 19.40 -7.83 4.50
N GLU A 188 20.72 -7.96 4.58
CA GLU A 188 21.60 -6.82 4.84
C GLU A 188 21.69 -5.90 3.62
N PHE A 189 21.58 -4.59 3.88
CA PHE A 189 21.84 -3.56 2.90
C PHE A 189 23.33 -3.30 2.75
N GLY A 190 23.75 -2.94 1.54
CA GLY A 190 25.12 -2.56 1.22
C GLY A 190 25.15 -1.27 0.41
N GLU A 191 26.24 -0.52 0.55
CA GLU A 191 26.51 0.64 -0.30
C GLU A 191 27.45 0.24 -1.42
N ASP A 192 27.22 0.81 -2.59
CA ASP A 192 28.17 0.70 -3.67
C ASP A 192 29.48 1.43 -3.28
N PRO A 193 30.62 0.73 -3.22
CA PRO A 193 31.91 1.35 -2.90
C PRO A 193 32.39 2.32 -4.00
N THR A 194 31.73 2.36 -5.16
CA THR A 194 32.02 3.28 -6.26
C THR A 194 30.99 4.41 -6.38
N ASP A 195 30.10 4.59 -5.39
CA ASP A 195 29.18 5.74 -5.36
C ASP A 195 29.97 7.06 -5.45
N PRO A 196 29.79 7.86 -6.52
CA PRO A 196 30.51 9.12 -6.63
C PRO A 196 30.02 10.17 -5.63
N PHE A 197 28.85 10.00 -5.00
CA PHE A 197 28.28 11.01 -4.11
C PHE A 197 28.45 10.70 -2.62
N LYS A 198 29.29 9.73 -2.24
CA LYS A 198 29.41 9.21 -0.86
C LYS A 198 29.37 10.27 0.25
N ALA A 199 28.72 9.92 1.35
CA ALA A 199 28.59 10.80 2.51
C ALA A 199 29.96 11.16 3.10
N GLY A 200 30.23 12.45 3.25
CA GLY A 200 31.50 12.98 3.76
C GLY A 200 32.46 13.47 2.68
N ASP A 201 32.20 13.16 1.41
CA ASP A 201 32.93 13.73 0.29
C ASP A 201 32.24 15.00 -0.22
N THR A 202 32.68 16.16 0.27
CA THR A 202 32.20 17.47 -0.19
C THR A 202 32.91 17.93 -1.46
N SER A 203 33.85 17.17 -2.01
CA SER A 203 34.57 17.56 -3.23
C SER A 203 33.68 17.53 -4.48
N ASN A 204 32.57 16.77 -4.45
CA ASN A 204 31.68 16.58 -5.60
C ASN A 204 30.54 17.60 -5.75
N ALA A 205 30.50 18.67 -4.95
CA ALA A 205 29.65 19.82 -5.28
C ALA A 205 30.22 20.66 -6.45
N ALA A 206 31.48 20.41 -6.86
CA ALA A 206 32.18 21.19 -7.89
C ALA A 206 32.94 20.37 -8.95
N ALA A 207 32.95 19.03 -8.89
CA ALA A 207 33.94 18.21 -9.61
C ALA A 207 33.40 17.32 -10.74
N TRP A 208 32.26 17.63 -11.36
CA TRP A 208 31.72 16.86 -12.51
C TRP A 208 31.63 17.69 -13.80
N SER A 209 32.74 18.35 -14.15
CA SER A 209 32.98 18.85 -15.51
C SER A 209 34.24 18.18 -16.06
N GLY A 210 34.10 17.04 -16.74
CA GLY A 210 35.27 16.38 -17.34
C GLY A 210 35.01 15.03 -18.01
N GLU A 211 36.02 14.63 -18.79
CA GLU A 211 36.17 13.41 -19.61
C GLU A 211 36.01 12.09 -18.80
N GLU A 212 36.25 12.13 -17.49
CA GLU A 212 36.09 10.98 -16.59
C GLU A 212 34.61 10.55 -16.43
N ALA A 213 33.68 11.50 -16.45
CA ALA A 213 32.24 11.20 -16.48
C ALA A 213 31.83 10.52 -17.81
N GLN A 214 32.55 10.81 -18.90
CA GLN A 214 32.35 10.20 -20.21
C GLN A 214 32.87 8.76 -20.27
N LEU A 215 33.99 8.46 -19.59
CA LEU A 215 34.56 7.11 -19.52
C LEU A 215 33.75 6.17 -18.61
N ALA A 216 33.28 6.65 -17.46
CA ALA A 216 32.36 5.90 -16.59
C ALA A 216 31.02 5.61 -17.28
N LEU A 217 30.56 6.55 -18.11
CA LEU A 217 29.37 6.40 -18.94
C LEU A 217 29.54 5.32 -20.03
N ALA A 218 30.70 5.28 -20.70
CA ALA A 218 30.97 4.31 -21.77
C ALA A 218 31.07 2.87 -21.25
N ALA A 219 31.65 2.68 -20.05
CA ALA A 219 31.78 1.36 -19.43
C ALA A 219 30.42 0.76 -19.03
N TRP A 220 29.45 1.59 -18.65
CA TRP A 220 28.12 1.15 -18.22
C TRP A 220 27.09 1.08 -19.36
N ALA A 221 27.19 1.95 -20.38
CA ALA A 221 26.37 1.88 -21.59
C ALA A 221 26.54 0.56 -22.36
N ALA A 222 27.66 -0.14 -22.15
CA ALA A 222 27.89 -1.48 -22.68
C ALA A 222 27.03 -2.58 -22.00
N GLN A 223 26.25 -2.27 -20.95
CA GLN A 223 25.55 -3.26 -20.11
C GLN A 223 24.03 -3.07 -19.92
N ALA A 224 23.41 -1.98 -20.38
CA ALA A 224 21.99 -1.69 -20.09
C ALA A 224 21.10 -1.80 -21.35
N GLY A 225 20.04 -2.65 -21.29
CA GLY A 225 19.03 -2.85 -22.35
C GLY A 225 17.90 -1.81 -22.36
N ASP A 226 17.08 -1.85 -23.42
CA ASP A 226 16.37 -0.71 -24.06
C ASP A 226 15.06 -0.17 -23.44
N ASP A 227 14.59 -0.65 -22.28
CA ASP A 227 13.25 -0.28 -21.77
C ASP A 227 13.21 0.67 -20.56
N ALA A 228 14.35 1.23 -20.14
CA ALA A 228 14.39 2.19 -19.03
C ALA A 228 14.23 3.63 -19.52
N VAL A 229 13.34 4.41 -18.87
CA VAL A 229 13.39 5.88 -18.93
C VAL A 229 14.86 6.32 -18.76
N PRO A 230 15.42 7.16 -19.67
CA PRO A 230 16.84 7.46 -19.64
C PRO A 230 17.21 7.99 -18.26
N VAL A 231 18.13 7.31 -17.59
CA VAL A 231 18.67 7.80 -16.32
C VAL A 231 19.25 9.18 -16.62
N LEU A 232 18.66 10.22 -16.01
CA LEU A 232 19.06 11.59 -16.30
C LEU A 232 20.45 11.83 -15.72
N LYS A 233 21.36 12.30 -16.57
CA LYS A 233 22.78 12.51 -16.25
C LYS A 233 23.01 13.93 -15.75
N ASN A 234 24.08 14.11 -14.98
CA ASN A 234 24.59 15.39 -14.48
C ASN A 234 23.68 16.03 -13.43
N ILE A 235 23.02 15.22 -12.61
CA ILE A 235 22.24 15.72 -11.48
C ILE A 235 23.15 15.76 -10.27
N ASP A 236 23.24 16.92 -9.62
CA ASP A 236 23.86 17.02 -8.31
C ASP A 236 22.97 16.33 -7.27
N ILE A 237 23.21 15.03 -7.07
CA ILE A 237 22.48 14.17 -6.13
C ILE A 237 22.61 14.70 -4.70
N ASN A 238 23.75 15.29 -4.35
CA ASN A 238 23.93 15.87 -3.03
C ASN A 238 23.05 17.10 -2.83
N ALA A 239 23.02 18.02 -3.79
CA ALA A 239 22.09 19.15 -3.77
C ALA A 239 20.63 18.69 -3.77
N MET A 240 20.28 17.65 -4.52
CA MET A 240 18.94 17.06 -4.52
C MET A 240 18.54 16.53 -3.14
N ILE A 241 19.42 15.78 -2.48
CA ILE A 241 19.20 15.28 -1.12
C ILE A 241 19.09 16.45 -0.12
N GLN A 242 19.94 17.47 -0.24
CA GLN A 242 19.85 18.66 0.61
C GLN A 242 18.52 19.41 0.40
N LYS A 243 18.07 19.52 -0.85
CA LYS A 243 16.74 20.07 -1.17
C LYS A 243 15.64 19.28 -0.47
N GLY A 244 15.69 17.94 -0.50
CA GLY A 244 14.75 17.11 0.24
C GLY A 244 14.80 17.33 1.75
N LYS A 245 16.00 17.45 2.33
CA LYS A 245 16.21 17.69 3.77
C LYS A 245 15.62 19.02 4.25
N GLN A 246 15.50 20.03 3.39
CA GLN A 246 14.83 21.31 3.73
C GLN A 246 13.34 21.11 4.11
N TYR A 247 12.72 20.01 3.71
CA TYR A 247 11.32 19.70 4.01
C TYR A 247 11.14 18.81 5.24
N LEU A 248 12.20 18.47 5.98
CA LEU A 248 12.08 17.69 7.21
C LEU A 248 11.00 18.27 8.14
N GLY A 249 10.08 17.42 8.59
CA GLY A 249 8.95 17.82 9.45
C GLY A 249 7.71 18.30 8.71
N VAL A 250 7.76 18.56 7.40
CA VAL A 250 6.55 18.84 6.60
C VAL A 250 5.58 17.67 6.74
N LYS A 251 4.34 17.98 7.08
CA LYS A 251 3.35 16.99 7.48
C LYS A 251 2.96 16.06 6.36
N TYR A 252 2.78 14.79 6.72
CA TYR A 252 2.28 13.79 5.82
C TYR A 252 0.78 14.01 5.58
N LEU A 253 0.35 13.79 4.33
CA LEU A 253 -1.05 13.79 3.93
C LEU A 253 -1.24 12.69 2.88
N PHE A 254 -1.93 11.61 3.24
CA PHE A 254 -2.25 10.52 2.32
C PHE A 254 -2.98 11.06 1.09
N GLY A 255 -2.48 10.79 -0.13
CA GLY A 255 -3.07 11.29 -1.37
C GLY A 255 -2.85 12.79 -1.60
N ALA A 256 -1.78 13.37 -1.04
CA ALA A 256 -1.51 14.81 -1.15
C ALA A 256 -1.59 15.29 -2.61
N ALA A 257 -2.21 16.45 -2.83
CA ALA A 257 -2.04 17.18 -4.08
C ALA A 257 -0.58 17.69 -4.18
N PRO A 258 -0.11 18.13 -5.36
CA PRO A 258 1.22 18.71 -5.52
C PRO A 258 1.55 19.72 -4.42
N TYR A 259 2.79 19.68 -3.91
CA TYR A 259 3.20 20.47 -2.75
C TYR A 259 2.84 21.97 -2.79
N PRO A 260 2.98 22.69 -3.94
CA PRO A 260 2.57 24.10 -4.01
C PRO A 260 1.09 24.34 -3.69
N GLN A 261 0.23 23.33 -3.83
CA GLN A 261 -1.21 23.41 -3.55
C GLN A 261 -1.53 22.93 -2.14
N SER A 262 -0.94 21.81 -1.71
CA SER A 262 -1.31 21.16 -0.44
C SER A 262 -0.47 21.60 0.76
N GLY A 263 0.75 22.11 0.52
CA GLY A 263 1.76 22.35 1.55
C GLY A 263 2.19 21.08 2.31
N ARG A 264 1.85 19.89 1.78
CA ARG A 264 2.03 18.59 2.43
C ARG A 264 2.50 17.54 1.42
N PHE A 265 2.89 16.37 1.92
CA PHE A 265 3.37 15.27 1.10
C PHE A 265 2.77 13.92 1.50
N ASP A 266 2.52 13.05 0.54
CA ASP A 266 2.65 11.61 0.76
C ASP A 266 4.01 11.12 0.27
N CYS A 267 4.27 9.80 0.35
CA CYS A 267 5.57 9.24 0.04
C CYS A 267 6.01 9.52 -1.41
N SER A 268 5.11 9.33 -2.37
CA SER A 268 5.39 9.45 -3.80
C SER A 268 5.34 10.89 -4.33
N THR A 269 4.50 11.77 -3.76
CA THR A 269 4.58 13.22 -4.07
C THR A 269 5.85 13.86 -3.54
N PHE A 270 6.39 13.38 -2.42
CA PHE A 270 7.66 13.87 -1.90
C PHE A 270 8.81 13.57 -2.86
N THR A 271 8.95 12.31 -3.29
CA THR A 271 9.97 11.93 -4.27
C THR A 271 9.75 12.66 -5.59
N GLN A 272 8.52 12.69 -6.11
CA GLN A 272 8.19 13.41 -7.34
C GLN A 272 8.60 14.89 -7.27
N TYR A 273 8.33 15.56 -6.15
CA TYR A 273 8.68 16.96 -5.98
C TYR A 273 10.19 17.18 -5.91
N VAL A 274 10.92 16.38 -5.10
CA VAL A 274 12.37 16.51 -4.94
C VAL A 274 13.09 16.27 -6.26
N TYR A 275 12.77 15.18 -6.95
CA TYR A 275 13.36 14.84 -8.26
C TYR A 275 12.93 15.82 -9.36
N GLY A 276 11.68 16.28 -9.34
CA GLY A 276 11.17 17.24 -10.31
C GLY A 276 11.87 18.60 -10.25
N LYS A 277 12.37 19.02 -9.09
CA LYS A 277 13.20 20.24 -8.96
C LYS A 277 14.55 20.13 -9.68
N TYR A 278 14.97 18.93 -10.02
CA TYR A 278 16.21 18.63 -10.75
C TYR A 278 15.93 18.01 -12.12
N GLY A 279 14.73 18.24 -12.67
CA GLY A 279 14.36 17.83 -14.03
C GLY A 279 13.93 16.38 -14.20
N VAL A 280 13.96 15.56 -13.14
CA VAL A 280 13.52 14.16 -13.19
C VAL A 280 12.01 14.08 -12.97
N LYS A 281 11.29 13.71 -14.03
CA LYS A 281 9.84 13.53 -13.98
C LYS A 281 9.51 12.12 -13.49
N LEU A 282 9.04 12.02 -12.25
CA LEU A 282 8.55 10.77 -11.68
C LEU A 282 7.02 10.68 -11.79
N PRO A 283 6.47 9.48 -12.04
CA PRO A 283 5.04 9.22 -11.91
C PRO A 283 4.51 9.58 -10.51
N ARG A 284 3.19 9.81 -10.42
CA ARG A 284 2.53 10.22 -9.17
C ARG A 284 2.57 9.13 -8.10
N LEU A 285 2.61 7.85 -8.47
CA LEU A 285 2.44 6.73 -7.55
C LEU A 285 3.74 5.96 -7.33
N ALA A 286 3.94 5.49 -6.10
CA ALA A 286 5.11 4.70 -5.72
C ALA A 286 5.24 3.43 -6.57
N ARG A 287 4.13 2.74 -6.83
CA ARG A 287 4.09 1.54 -7.71
C ARG A 287 4.58 1.82 -9.13
N GLN A 288 4.30 3.01 -9.67
CA GLN A 288 4.73 3.42 -11.00
C GLN A 288 6.16 3.96 -10.99
N GLN A 289 6.57 4.64 -9.92
CA GLN A 289 7.97 5.03 -9.74
C GLN A 289 8.89 3.80 -9.69
N ALA A 290 8.41 2.68 -9.15
CA ALA A 290 9.15 1.42 -9.10
C ALA A 290 9.42 0.79 -10.48
N THR A 291 8.71 1.21 -11.52
CA THR A 291 8.96 0.77 -12.91
C THR A 291 9.91 1.70 -13.67
N THR A 292 10.29 2.84 -13.08
CA THR A 292 11.13 3.86 -13.72
C THR A 292 12.61 3.66 -13.42
N GLY A 293 13.48 3.84 -14.42
CA GLY A 293 14.94 3.77 -14.27
C GLY A 293 15.49 2.34 -14.20
N THR A 294 16.73 2.19 -13.73
CA THR A 294 17.43 0.89 -13.68
C THR A 294 17.29 0.22 -12.32
N LEU A 295 17.26 -1.11 -12.33
CA LEU A 295 17.17 -1.90 -11.11
C LEU A 295 18.49 -1.87 -10.33
N VAL A 296 18.40 -1.75 -9.00
CA VAL A 296 19.56 -1.71 -8.10
C VAL A 296 19.48 -2.84 -7.06
N SER A 297 20.58 -3.57 -6.89
CA SER A 297 20.72 -4.57 -5.83
C SER A 297 20.66 -3.92 -4.45
N ARG A 298 20.06 -4.63 -3.50
CA ARG A 298 20.05 -4.28 -2.07
C ARG A 298 21.47 -4.00 -1.53
N LYS A 299 22.49 -4.63 -2.12
CA LYS A 299 23.91 -4.52 -1.71
C LYS A 299 24.69 -3.40 -2.40
N ASN A 300 24.12 -2.76 -3.42
CA ASN A 300 24.79 -1.75 -4.25
C ASN A 300 24.02 -0.42 -4.27
N LEU A 301 23.47 -0.03 -3.12
CA LEU A 301 22.75 1.23 -3.00
C LEU A 301 23.71 2.41 -3.18
N ARG A 302 23.27 3.41 -3.95
CA ARG A 302 23.90 4.71 -4.12
C ARG A 302 22.94 5.80 -3.66
N ARG A 303 23.50 6.91 -3.19
CA ARG A 303 22.71 8.09 -2.86
C ARG A 303 21.85 8.49 -4.06
N GLY A 304 20.59 8.84 -3.79
CA GLY A 304 19.63 9.14 -4.85
C GLY A 304 18.98 7.92 -5.49
N ASP A 305 19.21 6.70 -5.00
CA ASP A 305 18.36 5.56 -5.36
C ASP A 305 16.98 5.68 -4.69
N LEU A 306 15.92 5.39 -5.44
CA LEU A 306 14.58 5.23 -4.90
C LEU A 306 14.43 3.83 -4.31
N MET A 307 13.98 3.73 -3.07
CA MET A 307 13.76 2.48 -2.35
C MET A 307 12.26 2.22 -2.22
N PHE A 308 11.82 1.01 -2.58
CA PHE A 308 10.41 0.64 -2.62
C PHE A 308 10.10 -0.49 -1.65
N PHE A 309 8.97 -0.36 -0.95
CA PHE A 309 8.55 -1.25 0.12
C PHE A 309 7.07 -1.61 -0.01
N TYR A 310 6.68 -2.79 0.46
CA TYR A 310 5.28 -3.09 0.71
C TYR A 310 4.83 -2.55 2.07
N VAL A 311 3.52 -2.46 2.28
CA VAL A 311 2.94 -2.14 3.58
C VAL A 311 2.37 -3.43 4.18
N PRO A 312 2.83 -3.89 5.36
CA PRO A 312 2.33 -5.12 5.97
C PRO A 312 0.83 -5.05 6.29
N GLY A 313 0.19 -6.22 6.30
CA GLY A 313 -1.21 -6.37 6.71
C GLY A 313 -2.23 -5.87 5.69
N ARG A 314 -1.84 -5.71 4.42
CA ARG A 314 -2.76 -5.46 3.31
C ARG A 314 -3.39 -6.76 2.82
N PHE A 315 -4.62 -6.65 2.30
CA PHE A 315 -5.47 -7.81 1.98
C PHE A 315 -4.99 -8.62 0.76
N LYS A 316 -4.25 -7.99 -0.17
CA LYS A 316 -3.75 -8.63 -1.39
C LYS A 316 -2.52 -9.50 -1.14
N THR A 317 -1.35 -8.88 -0.95
CA THR A 317 -0.07 -9.58 -0.77
C THR A 317 0.99 -8.64 -0.16
N ASN A 318 2.06 -9.21 0.41
CA ASN A 318 3.29 -8.49 0.78
C ASN A 318 4.23 -8.25 -0.42
N ARG A 319 3.69 -8.10 -1.65
CA ARG A 319 4.48 -8.00 -2.89
C ARG A 319 4.21 -6.73 -3.69
N THR A 320 3.20 -5.94 -3.30
CA THR A 320 2.85 -4.69 -3.97
C THR A 320 3.57 -3.52 -3.32
N VAL A 321 4.11 -2.62 -4.15
CA VAL A 321 4.73 -1.38 -3.68
C VAL A 321 3.67 -0.47 -3.08
N GLY A 322 3.79 -0.20 -1.78
CA GLY A 322 2.92 0.71 -1.04
C GLY A 322 3.66 1.89 -0.40
N HIS A 323 5.00 1.93 -0.50
CA HIS A 323 5.82 3.02 0.05
C HIS A 323 7.11 3.24 -0.77
N VAL A 324 7.57 4.49 -0.83
CA VAL A 324 8.84 4.89 -1.47
C VAL A 324 9.63 5.85 -0.59
N GLY A 325 10.96 5.78 -0.67
CA GLY A 325 11.87 6.78 -0.10
C GLY A 325 13.15 6.94 -0.91
N ILE A 326 13.97 7.92 -0.56
CA ILE A 326 15.24 8.25 -1.23
C ILE A 326 16.37 7.73 -0.35
N TYR A 327 17.24 6.87 -0.88
CA TYR A 327 18.47 6.50 -0.19
C TYR A 327 19.41 7.69 -0.10
N ILE A 328 19.89 8.01 1.10
CA ILE A 328 20.73 9.19 1.35
C ILE A 328 22.11 8.82 1.90
N GLY A 329 22.55 7.58 1.73
CA GLY A 329 23.81 7.07 2.26
C GLY A 329 23.73 6.72 3.75
N ASN A 330 24.80 6.13 4.28
CA ASN A 330 24.94 5.76 5.70
C ASN A 330 23.79 4.87 6.21
N MET A 331 23.25 3.98 5.37
CA MET A 331 22.10 3.13 5.71
C MET A 331 20.86 3.96 6.13
N GLN A 332 20.68 5.12 5.51
CA GLN A 332 19.56 6.02 5.79
C GLN A 332 18.72 6.29 4.55
N MET A 333 17.42 6.46 4.80
CA MET A 333 16.41 6.84 3.82
C MET A 333 15.74 8.15 4.26
N LEU A 334 15.57 9.08 3.32
CA LEU A 334 14.73 10.26 3.44
C LEU A 334 13.37 9.98 2.77
N HIS A 335 12.27 10.14 3.52
CA HIS A 335 10.93 9.79 3.03
C HIS A 335 9.83 10.58 3.77
N ALA A 336 8.65 10.71 3.17
CA ALA A 336 7.45 11.20 3.83
C ALA A 336 6.57 10.01 4.27
N SER A 337 6.24 9.92 5.56
CA SER A 337 5.51 8.78 6.12
C SER A 337 4.61 9.21 7.28
N PRO A 338 3.46 8.56 7.50
CA PRO A 338 2.62 8.81 8.67
C PRO A 338 3.30 8.43 9.98
N GLU A 339 4.17 7.42 9.97
CA GLU A 339 4.89 6.93 11.16
C GLU A 339 6.40 6.96 10.94
N PRO A 340 7.23 7.19 11.99
CA PRO A 340 6.82 7.51 13.37
C PRO A 340 6.59 9.02 13.64
N LYS A 341 6.94 9.92 12.71
CA LYS A 341 6.90 11.39 12.96
C LYS A 341 5.78 12.13 12.25
N ASN A 342 4.95 11.43 11.47
CA ASN A 342 3.89 12.01 10.65
C ASN A 342 4.38 13.17 9.76
N GLY A 343 5.29 12.86 8.84
CA GLY A 343 5.88 13.83 7.94
C GLY A 343 7.15 13.35 7.23
N VAL A 344 7.83 14.29 6.57
CA VAL A 344 9.16 14.08 6.00
C VAL A 344 10.16 13.82 7.12
N GLN A 345 10.87 12.72 7.03
CA GLN A 345 11.75 12.23 8.08
C GLN A 345 12.89 11.39 7.50
N ILE A 346 13.90 11.15 8.33
CA ILE A 346 15.00 10.23 8.03
C ILE A 346 14.85 8.99 8.90
N SER A 347 14.95 7.82 8.26
CA SER A 347 14.90 6.51 8.91
C SER A 347 16.14 5.71 8.55
N SER A 348 16.69 4.97 9.53
CA SER A 348 17.67 3.92 9.22
C SER A 348 16.97 2.75 8.55
N ILE A 349 17.49 2.30 7.40
CA ILE A 349 16.97 1.15 6.66
C ILE A 349 17.33 -0.19 7.31
N ASN A 350 18.27 -0.18 8.27
CA ASN A 350 18.67 -1.39 8.98
C ASN A 350 17.67 -1.86 10.05
N LYS A 351 16.60 -1.08 10.30
CA LYS A 351 15.52 -1.52 11.17
C LYS A 351 14.81 -2.73 10.57
N ALA A 352 14.40 -3.68 11.41
CA ALA A 352 13.73 -4.91 11.00
C ALA A 352 12.58 -4.66 10.01
N TYR A 353 11.70 -3.70 10.31
CA TYR A 353 10.60 -3.31 9.43
C TYR A 353 11.06 -2.99 8.00
N TRP A 354 12.11 -2.18 7.81
CA TRP A 354 12.58 -1.79 6.47
C TRP A 354 13.33 -2.92 5.76
N LYS A 355 14.05 -3.77 6.50
CA LYS A 355 14.67 -4.97 5.93
C LYS A 355 13.64 -5.95 5.39
N GLU A 356 12.60 -6.20 6.19
CA GLU A 356 11.52 -7.15 5.88
C GLU A 356 10.61 -6.63 4.76
N THR A 357 10.30 -5.33 4.74
CA THR A 357 9.34 -4.75 3.79
C THR A 357 9.93 -4.35 2.45
N PHE A 358 11.26 -4.36 2.31
CA PHE A 358 11.94 -3.94 1.09
C PHE A 358 11.66 -4.89 -0.07
N LEU A 359 11.21 -4.32 -1.19
CA LEU A 359 10.94 -5.04 -2.42
C LEU A 359 12.08 -4.88 -3.43
N ARG A 360 12.47 -3.63 -3.72
CA ARG A 360 13.47 -3.30 -4.74
C ARG A 360 13.95 -1.85 -4.61
N ALA A 361 15.06 -1.53 -5.28
CA ALA A 361 15.53 -0.17 -5.47
C ALA A 361 15.68 0.18 -6.96
N LYS A 362 15.47 1.45 -7.32
CA LYS A 362 15.62 1.95 -8.70
C LYS A 362 16.51 3.18 -8.75
N ARG A 363 17.39 3.24 -9.75
CA ARG A 363 18.22 4.40 -10.04
C ARG A 363 17.65 5.16 -11.24
N VAL A 364 17.32 6.42 -11.02
CA VAL A 364 16.64 7.30 -12.00
C VAL A 364 17.44 8.55 -12.36
N ALA A 365 18.55 8.79 -11.66
CA ALA A 365 19.48 9.88 -11.92
C ALA A 365 20.94 9.42 -11.67
N TYR A 366 21.88 10.05 -12.39
CA TYR A 366 23.32 9.96 -12.21
C TYR A 366 23.94 11.35 -12.06
#